data_AF-A0A117K9N7-F1
#
_entry.id   AF-A0A117K9N7-F1
#
_cell.length_a   1.000
_cell.length_b   1.000
_cell.length_c   1.000
_cell.angle_alpha   90.00
_cell.angle_beta   90.00
_cell.angle_gamma   90.00
#
_symmetry.space_group_name_H-M   'P 1'
#
loop_
_entity.id
_entity.type
_entity.pdbx_description
1 polymer ?
#
loop_
_entity_poly.entity_id
_entity_poly.type
_entity_poly.pdbx_seq_one_letter_code
_entity_poly.pdbx_strand_id
1 'polypeptide(L)'
;MEIYLAFGTLIFLFTIGNLAFHNYNKNKHEKFLASLSGKEFIKLNSINTDIDISSSNSIYNYQINKSTIILLNDHIFLLIKSKIFKVAQPILQISRIENRENFAYVWEEITYISKQKVDDKIRIKGY
;
A
#
# COMPACT_ATOMS: atom_id res chain seq x y z
N MET A 1 24.10 21.70 31.29
CA MET A 1 22.83 21.00 31.59
C MET A 1 21.83 21.14 30.44
N GLU A 2 21.75 22.32 29.82
CA GLU A 2 20.83 22.63 28.71
C GLU A 2 21.02 21.78 27.44
N ILE A 3 22.27 21.47 27.05
CA ILE A 3 22.55 20.61 25.89
C ILE A 3 21.97 19.20 26.07
N TYR A 4 22.06 18.62 27.27
CA TYR A 4 21.49 17.29 27.54
C TYR A 4 19.96 17.29 27.50
N LEU A 5 19.32 18.38 27.94
CA LEU A 5 17.87 18.57 27.81
C LEU A 5 17.45 18.72 26.34
N ALA A 6 18.21 19.45 25.53
CA ALA A 6 17.95 19.60 24.11
C ALA A 6 18.07 18.26 23.35
N PHE A 7 19.15 17.50 23.59
CA PHE A 7 19.32 16.17 23.01
C PHE A 7 18.25 15.18 23.47
N GLY A 8 17.90 15.18 24.76
CA GLY A 8 16.84 14.33 25.30
C GLY A 8 15.48 14.62 24.65
N THR A 9 15.15 15.90 24.47
CA THR A 9 13.92 16.33 23.79
C THR A 9 13.90 15.88 22.32
N LEU A 10 15.03 15.97 21.62
CA LEU A 10 15.13 15.60 20.21
C LEU A 10 14.96 14.08 20.00
N ILE A 11 15.57 13.26 20.86
CA ILE A 11 15.39 11.80 20.87
C ILE A 11 13.93 11.44 21.20
N PHE A 12 13.32 12.13 22.16
CA PHE A 12 11.92 11.92 22.53
C PHE A 12 10.96 12.25 21.37
N LEU A 13 11.15 13.37 20.70
CA LEU A 13 10.36 13.73 19.51
C LEU A 13 10.55 12.72 18.37
N PHE A 14 11.77 12.25 18.15
CA PHE A 14 12.06 11.24 17.12
C PHE A 14 11.37 9.90 17.42
N THR A 15 11.42 9.44 18.67
CA THR A 15 10.79 8.18 19.08
C THR A 15 9.26 8.26 19.00
N ILE A 16 8.65 9.35 19.47
CA ILE A 16 7.21 9.58 19.34
C ILE A 16 6.79 9.70 17.88
N GLY A 17 7.53 10.45 17.06
CA GLY A 17 7.23 10.63 15.65
C GLY A 17 7.20 9.29 14.90
N ASN A 18 8.19 8.43 15.14
CA ASN A 18 8.23 7.08 14.57
C ASN A 18 7.08 6.20 15.07
N LEU A 19 6.74 6.26 16.35
CA LEU A 19 5.64 5.47 16.92
C LEU A 19 4.29 5.92 16.37
N ALA A 20 4.06 7.23 16.26
CA ALA A 20 2.87 7.82 15.68
C ALA A 20 2.72 7.44 14.20
N PHE A 21 3.80 7.53 13.42
CA PHE A 21 3.81 7.12 12.02
C PHE A 21 3.53 5.62 11.85
N HIS A 22 4.14 4.79 12.68
CA HIS A 22 3.90 3.34 12.67
C HIS A 22 2.43 3.03 12.94
N ASN A 23 1.85 3.61 14.01
CA ASN A 23 0.45 3.39 14.37
C ASN A 23 -0.52 3.94 13.32
N TYR A 24 -0.21 5.09 12.71
CA TYR A 24 -1.03 5.66 11.64
C TYR A 24 -1.09 4.73 10.42
N ASN A 25 0.05 4.16 10.02
CA ASN A 25 0.12 3.26 8.87
C ASN A 25 -0.38 1.85 9.18
N LYS A 26 -0.26 1.36 10.41
CA LYS A 26 -0.71 0.02 10.81
C LYS A 26 -2.18 -0.23 10.47
N ASN A 27 -3.05 0.77 10.66
CA ASN A 27 -4.49 0.64 10.47
C ASN A 27 -4.99 1.26 9.14
N LYS A 28 -4.11 1.59 8.19
CA LYS A 28 -4.50 2.22 6.91
C LYS A 28 -5.53 1.40 6.14
N HIS A 29 -5.36 0.08 6.08
CA HIS A 29 -6.29 -0.83 5.39
C HIS A 29 -7.69 -0.83 6.02
N GLU A 30 -7.77 -0.80 7.35
CA GLU A 30 -9.05 -0.76 8.06
C GLU A 30 -9.75 0.58 7.85
N LYS A 31 -9.00 1.69 7.90
CA LYS A 31 -9.52 3.04 7.61
C LYS A 31 -10.01 3.15 6.17
N PHE A 32 -9.30 2.56 5.21
CA PHE A 32 -9.75 2.48 3.82
C PHE A 32 -11.06 1.71 3.70
N LEU A 33 -11.15 0.52 4.29
CA LEU A 33 -12.39 -0.27 4.29
C LEU A 33 -13.55 0.48 4.94
N ALA A 34 -13.31 1.19 6.04
CA ALA A 34 -14.32 2.04 6.67
C ALA A 34 -14.76 3.21 5.76
N SER A 35 -13.84 3.78 4.98
CA SER A 35 -14.17 4.84 3.99
C SER A 35 -15.05 4.34 2.83
N LEU A 36 -15.08 3.03 2.60
CA LEU A 36 -15.95 2.39 1.62
C LEU A 36 -17.32 1.99 2.20
N SER A 37 -17.60 2.31 3.47
CA SER A 37 -18.88 1.99 4.11
C SER A 37 -20.05 2.54 3.33
N GLY A 38 -21.04 1.70 3.04
CA GLY A 38 -22.22 2.06 2.24
C GLY A 38 -22.04 1.94 0.73
N LYS A 39 -20.85 1.57 0.24
CA LYS A 39 -20.62 1.19 -1.16
C LYS A 39 -20.68 -0.33 -1.30
N GLU A 40 -21.26 -0.83 -2.40
CA GLU A 40 -21.18 -2.25 -2.74
C GLU A 40 -19.80 -2.56 -3.35
N PHE A 41 -19.06 -3.47 -2.73
CA PHE A 41 -17.76 -3.92 -3.24
C PHE A 41 -17.56 -5.42 -3.01
N ILE A 42 -16.78 -6.05 -3.88
CA ILE A 42 -16.36 -7.44 -3.74
C ILE A 42 -14.99 -7.47 -3.07
N LYS A 43 -14.83 -8.30 -2.05
CA LYS A 43 -13.58 -8.45 -1.30
C LYS A 43 -13.03 -9.87 -1.46
N LEU A 44 -11.84 -9.98 -2.05
CA LEU A 44 -11.10 -11.23 -2.20
C LEU A 44 -9.90 -11.20 -1.25
N ASN A 45 -9.93 -12.04 -0.22
CA ASN A 45 -8.90 -12.06 0.81
C ASN A 45 -7.79 -13.07 0.49
N SER A 46 -6.57 -12.77 0.94
CA SER A 46 -5.44 -13.71 0.93
C SER A 46 -5.02 -14.19 -0.46
N ILE A 47 -5.11 -13.31 -1.45
CA ILE A 47 -4.59 -13.60 -2.79
C ILE A 47 -3.06 -13.53 -2.75
N ASN A 48 -2.40 -14.54 -3.31
CA ASN A 48 -0.95 -14.51 -3.47
C ASN A 48 -0.61 -13.45 -4.51
N THR A 49 0.24 -12.50 -4.14
CA THR A 49 0.65 -11.40 -5.00
C THR A 49 2.16 -11.35 -5.05
N ASP A 50 2.66 -11.50 -6.26
CA ASP A 50 4.09 -11.40 -6.57
C ASP A 50 4.39 -9.92 -6.84
N ILE A 51 5.26 -9.32 -6.02
CA ILE A 51 5.71 -7.94 -6.22
C ILE A 51 7.19 -7.98 -6.56
N ASP A 52 7.49 -7.48 -7.75
CA ASP A 52 8.85 -7.33 -8.24
C ASP A 52 9.35 -5.92 -7.87
N ILE A 53 10.31 -5.85 -6.94
CA ILE A 53 10.89 -4.58 -6.45
C ILE A 53 12.23 -4.31 -7.16
N SER A 54 12.39 -4.77 -8.40
CA SER A 54 13.63 -4.59 -9.16
C SER A 54 13.83 -3.12 -9.59
N SER A 55 14.24 -2.25 -8.66
CA SER A 55 14.82 -0.95 -8.99
C SER A 55 16.33 -1.12 -9.20
N SER A 56 16.69 -1.29 -10.47
CA SER A 56 17.97 -1.03 -11.13
C SER A 56 19.31 -1.58 -10.64
N ASN A 57 19.55 -2.10 -9.42
CA ASN A 57 20.90 -2.63 -9.09
C ASN A 57 21.01 -3.60 -7.89
N SER A 58 19.91 -4.18 -7.41
CA SER A 58 19.99 -5.20 -6.36
C SER A 58 19.40 -6.53 -6.83
N ILE A 59 20.06 -7.62 -6.43
CA ILE A 59 19.68 -9.01 -6.61
C ILE A 59 18.15 -9.15 -6.54
N TYR A 60 17.54 -9.73 -7.59
CA TYR A 60 16.10 -9.93 -7.72
C TYR A 60 15.45 -10.39 -6.41
N ASN A 61 14.90 -9.45 -5.65
CA ASN A 61 14.20 -9.73 -4.41
C ASN A 61 12.72 -9.90 -4.73
N TYR A 62 12.37 -11.05 -5.29
CA TYR A 62 10.98 -11.48 -5.42
C TYR A 62 10.38 -11.62 -4.02
N GLN A 63 9.36 -10.83 -3.71
CA GLN A 63 8.61 -10.97 -2.46
C GLN A 63 7.19 -11.45 -2.75
N ILE A 64 6.91 -12.69 -2.36
CA ILE A 64 5.55 -13.24 -2.34
C ILE A 64 4.83 -12.69 -1.10
N ASN A 65 3.89 -11.78 -1.33
CA ASN A 65 3.03 -11.21 -0.30
C ASN A 65 1.61 -11.73 -0.42
N LYS A 66 0.84 -11.63 0.67
CA LYS A 66 -0.61 -11.81 0.62
C LYS A 66 -1.26 -10.45 0.49
N SER A 67 -2.13 -10.30 -0.50
CA SER A 67 -2.94 -9.11 -0.68
C SER A 67 -4.42 -9.40 -0.43
N THR A 68 -5.16 -8.34 -0.14
CA THR A 68 -6.61 -8.32 -0.26
C THR A 68 -6.95 -7.48 -1.48
N ILE A 69 -7.73 -8.05 -2.38
CA ILE A 69 -8.22 -7.35 -3.57
C ILE A 69 -9.62 -6.85 -3.27
N ILE A 70 -9.88 -5.58 -3.56
CA ILE A 70 -11.22 -4.99 -3.46
C ILE A 70 -11.62 -4.52 -4.85
N LEU A 71 -12.77 -5.00 -5.33
CA LEU A 71 -13.38 -4.57 -6.58
C LEU A 71 -14.55 -3.67 -6.24
N LEU A 72 -14.50 -2.42 -6.67
CA LEU A 72 -15.53 -1.42 -6.43
C LEU A 72 -15.77 -0.66 -7.72
N ASN A 73 -16.94 -0.83 -8.33
CA ASN A 73 -17.28 -0.25 -9.63
C ASN A 73 -16.17 -0.53 -10.66
N ASP A 74 -15.54 0.52 -11.19
CA ASP A 74 -14.43 0.47 -12.16
C ASP A 74 -13.04 0.51 -11.52
N HIS A 75 -12.94 0.27 -10.20
CA HIS A 75 -11.70 0.33 -9.44
C HIS A 75 -11.32 -1.02 -8.86
N ILE A 76 -10.03 -1.33 -8.94
CA ILE A 76 -9.41 -2.47 -8.26
C ILE A 76 -8.39 -1.92 -7.26
N PHE A 77 -8.55 -2.26 -5.99
CA PHE A 77 -7.60 -1.89 -4.95
C PHE A 77 -6.82 -3.12 -4.48
N LEU A 78 -5.50 -2.99 -4.42
CA LEU A 78 -4.60 -4.00 -3.86
C LEU A 78 -4.12 -3.53 -2.48
N LEU A 79 -4.61 -4.22 -1.45
CA LEU A 79 -4.20 -4.00 -0.06
C LEU A 79 -3.13 -5.02 0.28
N ILE A 80 -1.86 -4.64 0.15
CA ILE A 80 -0.73 -5.54 0.37
C ILE A 80 -0.33 -5.52 1.85
N LYS A 81 -0.22 -6.69 2.48
CA LYS A 81 0.25 -6.81 3.86
C LYS A 81 1.70 -7.28 3.87
N SER A 82 2.61 -6.44 4.39
CA SER A 82 4.00 -6.85 4.59
C SER A 82 4.10 -7.93 5.66
N LYS A 83 4.90 -8.97 5.39
CA LYS A 83 5.23 -10.02 6.37
C LYS A 83 6.07 -9.49 7.54
N ILE A 84 6.95 -8.51 7.32
CA ILE A 84 8.10 -8.30 8.23
C ILE A 84 7.79 -7.33 9.38
N PHE A 85 6.77 -6.46 9.28
CA PHE A 85 6.47 -5.52 10.38
C PHE A 85 4.99 -5.29 10.70
N LYS A 86 4.06 -6.08 10.14
CA LYS A 86 2.60 -5.85 10.25
C LYS A 86 2.18 -4.40 9.89
N VAL A 87 3.03 -3.64 9.20
CA VAL A 87 2.70 -2.32 8.68
C VAL A 87 1.93 -2.53 7.39
N ALA A 88 0.79 -1.84 7.27
CA ALA A 88 0.05 -1.85 6.02
C ALA A 88 0.93 -1.21 4.93
N GLN A 89 1.20 -1.94 3.85
CA GLN A 89 1.85 -1.34 2.70
C GLN A 89 0.89 -0.38 1.99
N PRO A 90 1.44 0.54 1.16
CA PRO A 90 0.65 1.39 0.28
C PRO A 90 -0.52 0.65 -0.37
N ILE A 91 -1.71 1.26 -0.35
CA ILE A 91 -2.86 0.77 -1.11
C ILE A 91 -2.64 1.23 -2.54
N LEU A 92 -2.56 0.27 -3.45
CA LEU A 92 -2.45 0.55 -4.88
C LEU A 92 -3.86 0.59 -5.47
N GLN A 93 -4.19 1.69 -6.12
CA GLN A 93 -5.42 1.84 -6.89
C GLN A 93 -5.11 1.56 -8.35
N ILE A 94 -5.87 0.65 -8.96
CA ILE A 94 -5.85 0.39 -10.39
C ILE A 94 -7.20 0.84 -10.93
N SER A 95 -7.17 1.86 -11.77
CA SER A 95 -8.34 2.44 -12.42
C SER A 95 -8.15 2.38 -13.94
N ARG A 96 -9.24 2.57 -14.70
CA ARG A 96 -9.13 2.83 -16.14
C ARG A 96 -8.47 4.19 -16.37
N ILE A 97 -7.67 4.28 -17.44
CA ILE A 97 -7.12 5.53 -17.97
C ILE A 97 -8.30 6.52 -18.10
N GLU A 98 -8.12 7.76 -17.61
CA GLU A 98 -9.11 8.86 -17.56
C GLU A 98 -10.03 8.93 -16.33
N ASN A 99 -10.03 7.92 -15.45
CA ASN A 99 -10.77 8.03 -14.19
C ASN A 99 -9.96 8.87 -13.17
N ARG A 100 -10.55 9.92 -12.60
CA ARG A 100 -9.90 10.83 -11.64
C ARG A 100 -10.48 10.71 -10.21
N GLU A 101 -11.26 9.67 -9.94
CA GLU A 101 -11.84 9.47 -8.62
C GLU A 101 -10.73 9.14 -7.60
N ASN A 102 -10.49 10.08 -6.70
CA ASN A 102 -9.50 9.93 -5.63
C ASN A 102 -10.14 9.31 -4.39
N PHE A 103 -9.54 8.22 -3.90
CA PHE A 103 -9.95 7.58 -2.66
C PHE A 103 -8.98 7.96 -1.54
N ALA A 104 -9.54 8.24 -0.36
CA ALA A 104 -8.73 8.49 0.83
C ALA A 104 -7.84 7.27 1.14
N TYR A 105 -6.63 7.50 1.64
CA TYR A 105 -5.66 6.47 2.04
C TYR A 105 -5.02 5.64 0.91
N VAL A 106 -5.35 5.92 -0.35
CA VAL A 106 -4.61 5.44 -1.53
C VAL A 106 -3.30 6.21 -1.63
N TRP A 107 -2.18 5.49 -1.80
CA TRP A 107 -0.86 6.10 -1.89
C TRP A 107 -0.50 6.41 -3.34
N GLU A 108 -0.77 5.47 -4.23
CA GLU A 108 -0.38 5.55 -5.64
C GLU A 108 -1.51 5.00 -6.51
N GLU A 109 -1.88 5.79 -7.51
CA GLU A 109 -2.70 5.33 -8.61
C GLU A 109 -1.79 4.74 -9.68
N ILE A 110 -1.87 3.44 -9.89
CA ILE A 110 -1.19 2.81 -11.02
C ILE A 110 -2.17 2.76 -12.17
N THR A 111 -1.94 3.63 -13.15
CA THR A 111 -2.72 3.65 -14.37
C THR A 111 -2.56 2.32 -15.10
N TYR A 112 -3.66 1.60 -15.33
CA TYR A 112 -3.62 0.33 -16.04
C TYR A 112 -3.31 0.54 -17.52
N ILE A 113 -2.04 0.34 -17.92
CA ILE A 113 -1.71 0.14 -19.32
C ILE A 113 -1.85 -1.35 -19.62
N SER A 114 -3.02 -1.71 -20.17
CA SER A 114 -3.36 -3.02 -20.72
C SER A 114 -2.34 -3.49 -21.77
N LYS A 115 -1.16 -3.96 -21.37
CA LYS A 115 -0.27 -4.71 -22.26
C LYS A 115 0.42 -5.82 -21.49
N GLN A 116 -0.20 -7.00 -21.59
CA GLN A 116 0.37 -8.35 -21.71
C GLN A 116 -0.20 -9.33 -20.70
N LYS A 117 -1.06 -10.22 -21.20
CA LYS A 117 -1.42 -11.48 -20.55
C LYS A 117 -0.17 -12.37 -20.67
N VAL A 118 0.60 -12.52 -19.59
CA VAL A 118 1.77 -13.41 -19.53
C VAL A 118 1.48 -14.43 -18.44
N ASP A 119 1.45 -15.71 -18.81
CA ASP A 119 1.33 -16.84 -17.88
C ASP A 119 0.15 -16.78 -16.90
N ASP A 120 -1.04 -16.36 -17.37
CA ASP A 120 -2.27 -16.20 -16.57
C ASP A 120 -2.16 -15.24 -15.36
N LYS A 121 -1.09 -14.44 -15.30
CA LYS A 121 -0.87 -13.42 -14.28
C LYS A 121 -1.15 -12.03 -14.83
N ILE A 122 -1.74 -11.16 -14.00
CA ILE A 122 -1.86 -9.73 -14.28
C ILE A 122 -0.56 -9.07 -13.86
N ARG A 123 0.21 -8.53 -14.83
CA ARG A 123 1.41 -7.74 -14.56
C ARG A 123 1.07 -6.26 -14.60
N ILE A 124 1.38 -5.54 -13.52
CA ILE A 124 1.15 -4.11 -13.39
C ILE A 124 2.53 -3.44 -13.32
N LYS A 125 2.80 -2.51 -14.25
CA LYS A 125 4.06 -1.76 -14.30
C LYS A 125 3.74 -0.29 -13.95
N GLY A 126 4.26 0.18 -12.82
CA GLY A 126 4.28 1.61 -12.49
C GLY A 126 5.32 2.35 -13.33
N TYR A 127 5.10 3.64 -13.57
CA TYR A 127 6.02 4.53 -14.28
C TYR A 127 6.81 5.38 -13.31
#